data_AF-A0A0Q3T9U8-F1
#
_entry.id   AF-A0A0Q3T9U8-F1
#
_cell.length_a   1.000
_cell.length_b   1.000
_cell.length_c   1.000
_cell.angle_alpha   90.00
_cell.angle_beta   90.00
_cell.angle_gamma   90.00
#
_symmetry.space_group_name_H-M   'P 1'
#
loop_
_entity.id
_entity.type
_entity.pdbx_description
1 polymer ?
#
loop_
_entity_poly.entity_id
_entity_poly.type
_entity_poly.pdbx_seq_one_letter_code
_entity_poly.pdbx_strand_id
1 'polypeptide(L)'
;MNIKDELEKSIPVNITLTENEKATIRYRVRQSRTSNFYLKPVVVFALFIMITVVLAVPVMLSIVKEENTPQSNSNHSSHPLTEEQKQQYYEQYKKIVKKANEQKVGSTIGLSPFEEFNHWVTPEKFKKEIQSMLEADLKTEREEIAARSSDLEPAVTDLDGETTKPTYIYIPNIIRKIEVTAKFKTQYNAELDRNIFVGVDNVSTQLAKYSGAGTWEQTSYKSSIVDGGKKYRIRIEGIFILNKVSNEKAFTIEFNCDEFGGIY
;
A
#
# COMPACT_ATOMS: atom_id res chain seq x y z
N MET A 1 -23.35 61.03 20.43
CA MET A 1 -22.56 60.22 19.48
C MET A 1 -23.41 59.01 19.13
N ASN A 2 -23.82 58.87 17.88
CA ASN A 2 -24.83 57.89 17.46
C ASN A 2 -24.12 56.59 17.05
N ILE A 3 -24.37 55.50 17.78
CA ILE A 3 -23.72 54.18 17.57
C ILE A 3 -23.95 53.66 16.14
N LYS A 4 -25.04 54.08 15.51
CA LYS A 4 -25.36 53.73 14.12
C LYS A 4 -24.36 54.31 13.11
N ASP A 5 -23.85 55.51 13.36
CA ASP A 5 -22.92 56.20 12.45
C ASP A 5 -21.49 55.64 12.57
N GLU A 6 -21.13 55.01 13.70
CA GLU A 6 -19.85 54.32 13.87
C GLU A 6 -19.86 52.91 13.25
N LEU A 7 -21.01 52.22 13.27
CA LEU A 7 -21.13 50.90 12.63
C LEU A 7 -21.03 51.00 11.10
N GLU A 8 -21.65 52.01 10.48
CA GLU A 8 -21.58 52.20 9.02
C GLU A 8 -20.18 52.60 8.54
N LYS A 9 -19.34 53.19 9.40
CA LYS A 9 -17.93 53.51 9.10
C LYS A 9 -16.97 52.33 9.24
N SER A 10 -17.36 51.23 9.88
CA SER A 10 -16.47 50.11 10.20
C SER A 10 -16.57 48.92 9.24
N ILE A 11 -17.49 48.96 8.28
CA ILE A 11 -17.64 47.90 7.27
C ILE A 11 -16.84 48.29 6.01
N PRO A 12 -15.74 47.60 5.67
CA PRO A 12 -15.01 47.89 4.45
C PRO A 12 -15.90 47.61 3.23
N VAL A 13 -16.10 48.65 2.41
CA VAL A 13 -16.97 48.63 1.21
C VAL A 13 -16.44 47.69 0.11
N ASN A 14 -15.19 47.22 0.21
CA ASN A 14 -14.61 46.21 -0.67
C ASN A 14 -13.75 45.23 0.12
N ILE A 15 -14.25 44.00 0.29
CA ILE A 15 -13.44 42.86 0.72
C ILE A 15 -12.83 42.25 -0.53
N THR A 16 -11.56 42.58 -0.80
CA THR A 16 -10.81 41.97 -1.89
C THR A 16 -10.26 40.63 -1.40
N LEU A 17 -11.00 39.54 -1.68
CA LEU A 17 -10.56 38.19 -1.36
C LEU A 17 -9.44 37.77 -2.31
N THR A 18 -8.40 37.14 -1.77
CA THR A 18 -7.40 36.43 -2.56
C THR A 18 -8.03 35.24 -3.28
N GLU A 19 -7.44 34.80 -4.40
CA GLU A 19 -7.97 33.64 -5.14
C GLU A 19 -7.99 32.36 -4.30
N ASN A 20 -7.08 32.23 -3.33
CA ASN A 20 -7.06 31.13 -2.36
C ASN A 20 -8.27 31.17 -1.41
N GLU A 21 -8.62 32.36 -0.91
CA GLU A 21 -9.81 32.56 -0.07
C GLU A 21 -11.10 32.31 -0.86
N LYS A 22 -11.15 32.73 -2.14
CA LYS A 22 -12.28 32.44 -3.04
C LYS A 22 -12.43 30.94 -3.31
N ALA A 23 -11.34 30.21 -3.51
CA ALA A 23 -11.37 28.75 -3.66
C ALA A 23 -11.88 28.05 -2.40
N THR A 24 -11.39 28.46 -1.23
CA THR A 24 -11.79 27.92 0.08
C THR A 24 -13.28 28.17 0.37
N ILE A 25 -13.81 29.35 0.05
CA ILE A 25 -15.24 29.67 0.22
C ILE A 25 -16.11 28.82 -0.71
N ARG A 26 -15.71 28.67 -1.99
CA ARG A 26 -16.44 27.82 -2.96
C ARG A 26 -16.54 26.37 -2.49
N TYR A 27 -15.48 25.83 -1.89
CA TYR A 27 -15.47 24.48 -1.32
C TYR A 27 -16.48 24.32 -0.18
N ARG A 28 -16.45 25.22 0.82
CA ARG A 28 -17.36 25.15 1.99
C ARG A 28 -18.84 25.30 1.61
N VAL A 29 -19.15 26.16 0.63
CA VAL A 29 -20.53 26.37 0.16
C VAL A 29 -21.09 25.11 -0.55
N ARG A 30 -20.23 24.28 -1.16
CA ARG A 30 -20.66 23.03 -1.81
C ARG A 30 -20.84 21.88 -0.82
N GLN A 31 -20.05 21.82 0.25
CA GLN A 31 -20.12 20.73 1.24
C GLN A 31 -21.42 20.76 2.07
N SER A 32 -22.10 21.90 2.19
CA SER A 32 -23.37 22.03 2.92
C SER A 32 -24.61 21.49 2.17
N ARG A 33 -24.43 20.93 0.96
CA ARG A 33 -25.50 20.28 0.17
C ARG A 33 -25.17 18.83 -0.17
N THR A 34 -25.04 17.98 0.84
CA THR A 34 -25.24 16.53 0.67
C THR A 34 -26.31 16.06 1.64
N SER A 35 -27.52 15.91 1.11
CA SER A 35 -28.66 15.29 1.78
C SER A 35 -28.38 13.78 1.93
N ASN A 36 -28.18 13.33 3.16
CA ASN A 36 -28.06 11.90 3.49
C ASN A 36 -29.40 11.18 3.30
N PHE A 37 -29.59 10.51 2.17
CA PHE A 37 -30.62 9.47 2.04
C PHE A 37 -30.02 8.13 2.45
N TYR A 38 -30.51 7.58 3.57
CA TYR A 38 -30.14 6.28 4.11
C TYR A 38 -31.30 5.32 3.85
N LEU A 39 -31.08 4.23 3.09
CA LEU A 39 -32.03 3.13 2.95
C LEU A 39 -31.30 1.82 3.25
N LYS A 40 -31.74 1.11 4.30
CA LYS A 40 -31.25 -0.22 4.69
C LYS A 40 -31.89 -1.34 3.85
N PRO A 41 -31.24 -2.52 3.75
CA PRO A 41 -31.68 -3.62 2.90
C PRO A 41 -32.51 -4.65 3.65
N VAL A 42 -33.53 -5.22 3.00
CA VAL A 42 -34.18 -6.49 3.42
C VAL A 42 -34.66 -7.23 2.15
N VAL A 43 -34.62 -8.58 2.23
CA VAL A 43 -35.36 -9.59 1.42
C VAL A 43 -34.55 -10.15 0.22
N VAL A 44 -34.35 -11.45 -0.03
CA VAL A 44 -34.68 -12.78 0.55
C VAL A 44 -33.80 -13.81 -0.22
N PHE A 45 -32.98 -14.62 0.45
CA PHE A 45 -33.09 -16.09 0.64
C PHE A 45 -33.73 -16.97 -0.46
N ALA A 46 -33.10 -18.13 -0.66
CA ALA A 46 -33.59 -19.37 -1.27
C ALA A 46 -33.51 -19.52 -2.80
N LEU A 47 -32.63 -20.43 -3.26
CA LEU A 47 -33.11 -21.70 -3.84
C LEU A 47 -31.99 -22.78 -3.92
N PHE A 48 -32.18 -23.86 -3.14
CA PHE A 48 -31.97 -25.31 -3.41
C PHE A 48 -30.65 -25.77 -4.07
N ILE A 49 -29.76 -26.56 -3.42
CA ILE A 49 -29.84 -27.98 -3.01
C ILE A 49 -30.22 -28.96 -4.15
N MET A 50 -29.42 -30.04 -4.25
CA MET A 50 -29.44 -31.21 -5.14
C MET A 50 -28.63 -31.00 -6.42
N ILE A 51 -27.52 -31.70 -6.69
CA ILE A 51 -27.41 -33.16 -6.75
C ILE A 51 -25.99 -33.60 -6.31
N THR A 52 -25.93 -34.52 -5.36
CA THR A 52 -24.79 -35.42 -5.14
C THR A 52 -25.13 -36.83 -5.64
N VAL A 53 -24.06 -37.61 -5.84
CA VAL A 53 -23.98 -39.06 -6.16
C VAL A 53 -24.34 -39.39 -7.63
N VAL A 54 -23.59 -40.15 -8.42
CA VAL A 54 -22.73 -41.33 -8.26
C VAL A 54 -21.87 -41.38 -9.56
N LEU A 55 -20.57 -41.65 -9.58
CA LEU A 55 -20.02 -42.98 -9.89
C LEU A 55 -18.48 -42.98 -9.96
N ALA A 56 -17.97 -44.14 -9.60
CA ALA A 56 -16.62 -44.48 -9.21
C ALA A 56 -15.89 -45.29 -10.32
N VAL A 57 -14.72 -44.78 -10.74
CA VAL A 57 -13.44 -45.49 -11.10
C VAL A 57 -13.42 -46.41 -12.38
N PRO A 58 -12.26 -46.99 -12.81
CA PRO A 58 -11.36 -46.59 -13.91
C PRO A 58 -11.19 -47.66 -15.04
N VAL A 59 -10.34 -47.41 -16.06
CA VAL A 59 -9.29 -48.32 -16.62
C VAL A 59 -8.75 -47.82 -17.99
N MET A 60 -7.41 -47.72 -18.04
CA MET A 60 -6.42 -47.74 -19.15
C MET A 60 -6.86 -48.07 -20.59
N LEU A 61 -6.28 -47.37 -21.59
CA LEU A 61 -5.19 -47.91 -22.43
C LEU A 61 -4.62 -46.89 -23.43
N SER A 62 -3.31 -47.03 -23.62
CA SER A 62 -2.35 -46.27 -24.40
C SER A 62 -2.63 -46.21 -25.91
N ILE A 63 -2.37 -45.06 -26.54
CA ILE A 63 -1.82 -45.02 -27.92
C ILE A 63 -0.68 -44.01 -27.98
N VAL A 64 0.46 -44.56 -28.37
CA VAL A 64 1.74 -43.95 -28.73
C VAL A 64 1.58 -43.01 -29.93
N LYS A 65 2.24 -41.86 -29.89
CA LYS A 65 2.82 -41.26 -31.10
C LYS A 65 4.11 -40.53 -30.74
N GLU A 66 5.23 -41.18 -31.05
CA GLU A 66 6.55 -40.56 -31.18
C GLU A 66 6.51 -39.57 -32.35
N GLU A 67 7.10 -38.39 -32.16
CA GLU A 67 7.70 -37.62 -33.25
C GLU A 67 9.03 -37.01 -32.76
N ASN A 68 10.03 -37.15 -33.61
CA ASN A 68 11.46 -37.06 -33.34
C ASN A 68 12.02 -35.63 -33.42
N THR A 69 12.75 -35.23 -32.35
CA THR A 69 14.02 -34.44 -32.27
C THR A 69 14.10 -33.02 -32.92
N PRO A 70 14.98 -32.09 -32.44
CA PRO A 70 16.34 -32.29 -31.97
C PRO A 70 16.66 -31.86 -30.52
N GLN A 71 17.41 -32.75 -29.88
CA GLN A 71 18.26 -32.61 -28.70
C GLN A 71 19.02 -31.28 -28.67
N SER A 72 18.66 -30.40 -27.73
CA SER A 72 19.60 -29.42 -27.19
C SER A 72 20.43 -30.11 -26.11
N ASN A 73 21.66 -30.47 -26.46
CA ASN A 73 22.67 -30.95 -25.53
C ASN A 73 22.95 -29.88 -24.46
N SER A 74 22.38 -30.05 -23.26
CA SER A 74 23.01 -29.56 -22.04
C SER A 74 23.36 -30.76 -21.17
N ASN A 75 24.54 -31.33 -21.42
CA ASN A 75 25.20 -32.20 -20.46
C ASN A 75 25.50 -31.37 -19.20
N HIS A 76 24.55 -31.27 -18.28
CA HIS A 76 24.87 -30.99 -16.89
C HIS A 76 25.45 -32.27 -16.30
N SER A 77 26.75 -32.45 -16.48
CA SER A 77 27.55 -33.34 -15.67
C SER A 77 27.33 -32.97 -14.20
N SER A 78 26.64 -33.84 -13.46
CA SER A 78 26.39 -33.69 -12.02
C SER A 78 27.62 -34.08 -11.22
N HIS A 79 28.75 -33.40 -11.45
CA HIS A 79 29.84 -33.45 -10.49
C HIS A 79 29.38 -32.75 -9.20
N PRO A 80 29.48 -33.40 -8.04
CA PRO A 80 29.20 -32.74 -6.78
C PRO A 80 30.15 -31.55 -6.62
N LEU A 81 29.60 -30.41 -6.18
CA LEU A 81 30.36 -29.17 -5.99
C LEU A 81 31.51 -29.39 -5.01
N THR A 82 32.67 -28.80 -5.29
CA THR A 82 33.78 -28.75 -4.31
C THR A 82 33.43 -27.81 -3.16
N GLU A 83 34.14 -27.93 -2.04
CA GLU A 83 33.93 -27.07 -0.88
C GLU A 83 34.25 -25.60 -1.20
N GLU A 84 35.26 -25.33 -2.04
CA GLU A 84 35.59 -23.97 -2.50
C GLU A 84 34.46 -23.39 -3.35
N GLN A 85 33.84 -24.20 -4.21
CA GLN A 85 32.69 -23.77 -5.01
C GLN A 85 31.47 -23.46 -4.12
N LYS A 86 31.21 -24.29 -3.10
CA LYS A 86 30.13 -24.04 -2.13
C LYS A 86 30.35 -22.74 -1.36
N GLN A 87 31.57 -22.46 -0.90
CA GLN A 87 31.90 -21.20 -0.23
C GLN A 87 31.64 -20.00 -1.15
N GLN A 88 32.08 -20.07 -2.41
CA GLN A 88 31.83 -19.01 -3.39
C GLN A 88 30.33 -18.80 -3.65
N TYR A 89 29.55 -19.88 -3.76
CA TYR A 89 28.11 -19.80 -3.95
C TYR A 89 27.42 -19.17 -2.73
N TYR A 90 27.82 -19.57 -1.53
CA TYR A 90 27.25 -19.06 -0.29
C TYR A 90 27.49 -17.55 -0.09
N GLU A 91 28.66 -17.03 -0.46
CA GLU A 91 28.90 -15.57 -0.48
C GLU A 91 27.97 -14.83 -1.46
N GLN A 92 27.67 -15.43 -2.61
CA GLN A 92 26.72 -14.86 -3.56
C GLN A 92 25.29 -14.92 -3.02
N TYR A 93 24.90 -16.02 -2.36
CA TYR A 93 23.60 -16.15 -1.72
C TYR A 93 23.38 -15.09 -0.65
N LYS A 94 24.36 -14.81 0.20
CA LYS A 94 24.31 -13.71 1.19
C LYS A 94 24.02 -12.36 0.52
N LYS A 95 24.67 -12.06 -0.61
CA LYS A 95 24.43 -10.82 -1.38
C LYS A 95 23.04 -10.78 -1.99
N ILE A 96 22.56 -11.91 -2.52
CA ILE A 96 21.21 -12.05 -3.09
C ILE A 96 20.15 -11.81 -2.02
N VAL A 97 20.25 -12.48 -0.87
CA VAL A 97 19.33 -12.34 0.26
C VAL A 97 19.34 -10.91 0.79
N LYS A 98 20.52 -10.30 0.97
CA LYS A 98 20.63 -8.89 1.38
C LYS A 98 19.86 -7.97 0.44
N LYS A 99 20.09 -8.10 -0.87
CA LYS A 99 19.42 -7.27 -1.89
C LYS A 99 17.91 -7.51 -1.94
N ALA A 100 17.46 -8.74 -1.69
CA ALA A 100 16.04 -9.05 -1.59
C ALA A 100 15.40 -8.37 -0.38
N ASN A 101 16.06 -8.40 0.79
CA ASN A 101 15.59 -7.76 2.01
C ASN A 101 15.53 -6.23 1.91
N GLU A 102 16.37 -5.59 1.08
CA GLU A 102 16.27 -4.15 0.77
C GLU A 102 14.96 -3.78 0.06
N GLN A 103 14.27 -4.73 -0.59
CA GLN A 103 13.02 -4.47 -1.32
C GLN A 103 11.78 -4.50 -0.44
N LYS A 104 11.85 -5.08 0.77
CA LYS A 104 10.70 -5.21 1.67
C LYS A 104 11.13 -5.10 3.13
N VAL A 105 10.66 -4.05 3.80
CA VAL A 105 10.81 -3.89 5.25
C VAL A 105 9.75 -4.75 5.96
N GLY A 106 10.17 -5.51 6.98
CA GLY A 106 9.27 -6.29 7.83
C GLY A 106 9.08 -7.76 7.49
N SER A 107 9.80 -8.26 6.47
CA SER A 107 9.75 -9.66 6.06
C SER A 107 11.15 -10.05 5.60
N THR A 108 12.00 -10.40 6.56
CA THR A 108 13.40 -10.69 6.31
C THR A 108 13.57 -12.14 5.90
N ILE A 109 14.12 -12.37 4.72
CA ILE A 109 14.57 -13.69 4.29
C ILE A 109 15.90 -13.98 5.00
N GLY A 110 15.95 -15.08 5.75
CA GLY A 110 17.14 -15.59 6.40
C GLY A 110 17.90 -16.57 5.51
N LEU A 111 19.20 -16.68 5.75
CA LEU A 111 20.03 -17.75 5.19
C LEU A 111 20.58 -18.57 6.36
N SER A 112 20.34 -19.88 6.36
CA SER A 112 20.91 -20.78 7.36
C SER A 112 22.44 -20.73 7.34
N PRO A 113 23.12 -20.96 8.48
CA PRO A 113 24.58 -21.04 8.55
C PRO A 113 25.16 -21.96 7.48
N PHE A 114 26.40 -21.70 7.04
CA PHE A 114 27.05 -22.44 5.96
C PHE A 114 27.11 -23.94 6.25
N GLU A 115 27.40 -24.30 7.50
CA GLU A 115 27.53 -25.66 8.00
C GLU A 115 26.21 -26.45 7.95
N GLU A 116 25.08 -25.75 8.03
CA GLU A 116 23.73 -26.31 8.02
C GLU A 116 23.07 -26.20 6.63
N PHE A 117 23.71 -25.49 5.69
CA PHE A 117 23.15 -25.21 4.38
C PHE A 117 23.25 -26.42 3.46
N ASN A 118 22.11 -26.92 2.99
CA ASN A 118 22.02 -28.14 2.18
C ASN A 118 21.43 -27.90 0.77
N HIS A 119 21.02 -26.67 0.44
CA HIS A 119 20.37 -26.34 -0.82
C HIS A 119 21.33 -25.76 -1.87
N TRP A 120 22.23 -26.59 -2.38
CA TRP A 120 23.26 -26.15 -3.33
C TRP A 120 22.76 -26.14 -4.79
N VAL A 121 22.27 -24.98 -5.23
CA VAL A 121 21.93 -24.70 -6.65
C VAL A 121 22.92 -23.70 -7.26
N THR A 122 22.72 -23.21 -8.48
CA THR A 122 23.54 -22.09 -8.98
C THR A 122 23.08 -20.76 -8.39
N PRO A 123 23.95 -19.74 -8.25
CA PRO A 123 23.56 -18.38 -7.84
C PRO A 123 22.39 -17.79 -8.63
N GLU A 124 22.32 -18.05 -9.94
CA GLU A 124 21.22 -17.58 -10.78
C GLU A 124 19.90 -18.28 -10.44
N LYS A 125 19.93 -19.59 -10.17
CA LYS A 125 18.74 -20.34 -9.77
C LYS A 125 18.27 -19.92 -8.38
N PHE A 126 19.19 -19.82 -7.42
CA PHE A 126 18.90 -19.32 -6.08
C PHE A 126 18.28 -17.92 -6.11
N LYS A 127 18.83 -17.01 -6.92
CA LYS A 127 18.27 -15.67 -7.13
C LYS A 127 16.82 -15.72 -7.59
N LYS A 128 16.49 -16.57 -8.57
CA LYS A 128 15.11 -16.73 -9.05
C LYS A 128 14.18 -17.26 -7.97
N GLU A 129 14.64 -18.22 -7.17
CA GLU A 129 13.86 -18.78 -6.05
C GLU A 129 13.55 -17.70 -5.00
N ILE A 130 14.56 -16.93 -4.57
CA ILE A 130 14.39 -15.82 -3.63
C ILE A 130 13.47 -14.74 -4.18
N GLN A 131 13.60 -14.39 -5.46
CA GLN A 131 12.71 -13.44 -6.12
C GLN A 131 11.27 -13.95 -6.15
N SER A 132 11.05 -15.23 -6.48
CA SER A 132 9.73 -15.84 -6.47
C SER A 132 9.09 -15.85 -5.09
N MET A 133 9.87 -16.09 -4.03
CA MET A 133 9.38 -16.02 -2.65
C MET A 133 8.94 -14.60 -2.30
N LEU A 134 9.77 -13.61 -2.61
CA LEU A 134 9.46 -12.20 -2.36
C LEU A 134 8.21 -11.74 -3.14
N GLU A 135 8.10 -12.14 -4.40
CA GLU A 135 6.94 -11.81 -5.24
C GLU A 135 5.66 -12.45 -4.72
N ALA A 136 5.73 -13.71 -4.27
CA ALA A 136 4.60 -14.38 -3.64
C ALA A 136 4.14 -13.66 -2.37
N ASP A 137 5.09 -13.29 -1.50
CA ASP A 137 4.80 -12.54 -0.28
C ASP A 137 4.18 -11.17 -0.55
N LEU A 138 4.70 -10.44 -1.54
CA LEU A 138 4.17 -9.14 -1.96
C LEU A 138 2.80 -9.28 -2.63
N LYS A 139 2.57 -10.36 -3.37
CA LYS A 139 1.27 -10.67 -3.96
C LYS A 139 0.23 -10.93 -2.88
N THR A 140 0.52 -11.78 -1.91
CA THR A 140 -0.36 -12.05 -0.76
C THR A 140 -0.69 -10.77 -0.02
N GLU A 141 0.30 -9.94 0.28
CA GLU A 141 0.10 -8.63 0.91
C GLU A 141 -0.88 -7.75 0.12
N ARG A 142 -0.71 -7.64 -1.20
CA ARG A 142 -1.59 -6.84 -2.06
C ARG A 142 -3.01 -7.40 -2.09
N GLU A 143 -3.17 -8.71 -2.21
CA GLU A 143 -4.48 -9.38 -2.25
C GLU A 143 -5.24 -9.20 -0.93
N GLU A 144 -4.56 -9.40 0.19
CA GLU A 144 -5.13 -9.21 1.53
C GLU A 144 -5.54 -7.76 1.82
N ILE A 145 -4.74 -6.79 1.39
CA ILE A 145 -5.08 -5.36 1.49
C ILE A 145 -6.27 -5.04 0.56
N ALA A 146 -6.22 -5.47 -0.70
CA ALA A 146 -7.27 -5.20 -1.68
C ALA A 146 -8.62 -5.76 -1.25
N ALA A 147 -8.64 -6.97 -0.69
CA ALA A 147 -9.84 -7.63 -0.19
C ALA A 147 -10.59 -6.85 0.91
N ARG A 148 -9.92 -5.89 1.59
CA ARG A 148 -10.52 -5.06 2.65
C ARG A 148 -10.59 -3.58 2.28
N SER A 149 -9.91 -3.16 1.21
CA SER A 149 -9.78 -1.74 0.86
C SER A 149 -11.08 -1.11 0.38
N SER A 150 -12.07 -1.91 -0.05
CA SER A 150 -13.42 -1.41 -0.37
C SER A 150 -14.14 -0.75 0.80
N ASP A 151 -13.75 -1.10 2.02
CA ASP A 151 -14.43 -0.69 3.25
C ASP A 151 -13.75 0.52 3.92
N LEU A 152 -12.70 1.05 3.28
CA LEU A 152 -11.99 2.23 3.79
C LEU A 152 -12.84 3.48 3.59
N GLU A 153 -12.96 4.26 4.66
CA GLU A 153 -13.55 5.59 4.60
C GLU A 153 -12.68 6.50 3.70
N PRO A 154 -13.29 7.48 3.02
CA PRO A 154 -12.53 8.43 2.23
C PRO A 154 -11.60 9.27 3.11
N ALA A 155 -10.63 9.95 2.48
CA ALA A 155 -9.84 10.93 3.22
C ALA A 155 -10.74 12.06 3.73
N VAL A 156 -10.45 12.54 4.94
CA VAL A 156 -11.18 13.64 5.59
C VAL A 156 -10.20 14.73 5.96
N THR A 157 -10.48 15.95 5.50
CA THR A 157 -9.73 17.15 5.91
C THR A 157 -10.49 17.86 7.04
N ASP A 158 -9.81 18.13 8.14
CA ASP A 158 -10.37 18.86 9.27
C ASP A 158 -10.34 20.39 9.08
N LEU A 159 -10.78 21.12 10.11
CA LEU A 159 -10.82 22.59 10.09
C LEU A 159 -9.43 23.23 10.14
N ASP A 160 -8.42 22.51 10.62
CA ASP A 160 -7.03 22.96 10.72
C ASP A 160 -6.22 22.66 9.43
N GLY A 161 -6.87 22.00 8.46
CA GLY A 161 -6.32 21.65 7.16
C GLY A 161 -5.47 20.37 7.18
N GLU A 162 -5.56 19.57 8.25
CA GLU A 162 -4.95 18.24 8.29
C GLU A 162 -5.88 17.24 7.63
N THR A 163 -5.32 16.40 6.76
CA THR A 163 -6.07 15.36 6.05
C THR A 163 -5.68 14.00 6.56
N THR A 164 -6.66 13.25 7.05
CA THR A 164 -6.50 11.86 7.48
C THR A 164 -7.06 10.92 6.43
N LYS A 165 -6.28 9.93 6.02
CA LYS A 165 -6.70 8.85 5.12
C LYS A 165 -6.37 7.50 5.72
N PRO A 166 -7.35 6.58 5.85
CA PRO A 166 -7.09 5.25 6.35
C PRO A 166 -6.51 4.36 5.25
N THR A 167 -5.70 3.39 5.64
CA THR A 167 -5.24 2.29 4.79
C THR A 167 -5.02 1.04 5.64
N TYR A 168 -4.66 -0.08 5.02
CA TYR A 168 -4.27 -1.30 5.70
C TYR A 168 -2.77 -1.54 5.56
N ILE A 169 -2.14 -1.98 6.65
CA ILE A 169 -0.83 -2.61 6.61
C ILE A 169 -0.99 -4.11 6.77
N TYR A 170 -0.20 -4.86 5.99
CA TYR A 170 -0.06 -6.30 6.14
C TYR A 170 1.29 -6.62 6.78
N ILE A 171 1.23 -7.27 7.92
CA ILE A 171 2.34 -7.95 8.58
C ILE A 171 2.00 -9.45 8.46
N PRO A 172 2.95 -10.37 8.28
CA PRO A 172 2.61 -11.77 8.02
C PRO A 172 1.49 -12.31 8.91
N ASN A 173 0.37 -12.71 8.28
CA ASN A 173 -0.88 -13.19 8.91
C ASN A 173 -1.64 -12.19 9.80
N ILE A 174 -1.32 -10.89 9.75
CA ILE A 174 -1.91 -9.83 10.57
C ILE A 174 -2.17 -8.60 9.71
N ILE A 175 -3.43 -8.18 9.64
CA ILE A 175 -3.82 -6.95 8.96
C ILE A 175 -4.28 -5.94 10.00
N ARG A 176 -3.80 -4.70 9.85
CA ARG A 176 -4.14 -3.60 10.74
C ARG A 176 -4.52 -2.38 9.92
N LYS A 177 -5.63 -1.75 10.30
CA LYS A 177 -6.02 -0.45 9.77
C LYS A 177 -5.15 0.62 10.42
N ILE A 178 -4.51 1.43 9.59
CA ILE A 178 -3.66 2.54 9.98
C ILE A 178 -4.25 3.82 9.41
N GLU A 179 -4.22 4.89 10.19
CA GLU A 179 -4.60 6.23 9.75
C GLU A 179 -3.34 7.01 9.47
N VAL A 180 -3.30 7.66 8.30
CA VAL A 180 -2.23 8.57 7.92
C VAL A 180 -2.78 9.98 7.91
N THR A 181 -2.23 10.84 8.76
CA THR A 181 -2.59 12.26 8.84
C THR A 181 -1.45 13.11 8.33
N ALA A 182 -1.75 14.07 7.47
CA ALA A 182 -0.76 15.00 6.94
C ALA A 182 -1.40 16.35 6.59
N LYS A 183 -0.62 17.41 6.67
CA LYS A 183 -1.04 18.76 6.25
C LYS A 183 -0.44 19.08 4.89
N PHE A 184 -1.29 19.18 3.87
CA PHE A 184 -0.84 19.42 2.50
C PHE A 184 -0.85 20.90 2.16
N LYS A 185 0.13 21.32 1.37
CA LYS A 185 0.16 22.64 0.73
C LYS A 185 -0.18 22.48 -0.74
N THR A 186 -1.20 23.21 -1.17
CA THR A 186 -1.60 23.28 -2.57
C THR A 186 -1.42 24.69 -3.11
N GLN A 187 -1.21 24.79 -4.41
CA GLN A 187 -1.10 26.05 -5.13
C GLN A 187 -1.79 25.94 -6.48
N TYR A 188 -2.48 27.01 -6.89
CA TYR A 188 -3.05 27.12 -8.22
C TYR A 188 -1.94 27.22 -9.28
N ASN A 189 -2.03 26.38 -10.30
CA ASN A 189 -1.19 26.36 -11.47
C ASN A 189 -2.02 26.83 -12.68
N ALA A 190 -1.64 27.97 -13.26
CA ALA A 190 -2.36 28.58 -14.38
C ALA A 190 -2.22 27.82 -15.70
N GLU A 191 -1.13 27.10 -15.93
CA GLU A 191 -0.92 26.31 -17.14
C GLU A 191 -1.83 25.07 -17.17
N LEU A 192 -2.11 24.51 -15.99
CA LEU A 192 -2.96 23.34 -15.82
C LEU A 192 -4.40 23.70 -15.43
N ASP A 193 -4.70 24.98 -15.22
CA ASP A 193 -5.99 25.52 -14.77
C ASP A 193 -6.53 24.80 -13.50
N ARG A 194 -5.65 24.55 -12.53
CA ARG A 194 -6.00 23.78 -11.32
C ARG A 194 -5.03 23.94 -10.16
N ASN A 195 -5.47 23.52 -8.97
CA ASN A 195 -4.57 23.31 -7.84
C ASN A 195 -3.72 22.04 -8.01
N ILE A 196 -2.47 22.15 -7.54
CA ILE A 196 -1.48 21.07 -7.45
C ILE A 196 -0.83 21.07 -6.07
N PHE A 197 -0.29 19.94 -5.65
CA PHE A 197 0.56 19.86 -4.47
C PHE A 197 1.88 20.60 -4.68
N VAL A 198 2.33 21.29 -3.63
CA VAL A 198 3.66 21.93 -3.55
C VAL A 198 4.43 21.54 -2.31
N GLY A 199 3.80 20.87 -1.34
CA GLY A 199 4.48 20.35 -0.16
C GLY A 199 3.56 19.60 0.80
N VAL A 200 4.18 19.01 1.83
CA VAL A 200 3.50 18.32 2.93
C VAL A 200 4.26 18.58 4.23
N ASP A 201 3.52 18.81 5.31
CA ASP A 201 4.02 18.93 6.68
C ASP A 201 3.25 17.96 7.60
N ASN A 202 3.72 17.79 8.83
CA ASN A 202 3.02 17.04 9.90
C ASN A 202 2.59 15.61 9.53
N VAL A 203 3.38 14.90 8.72
CA VAL A 203 3.08 13.50 8.39
C VAL A 203 3.21 12.63 9.64
N SER A 204 2.09 12.09 10.09
CA SER A 204 1.98 11.21 11.25
C SER A 204 1.09 10.01 10.95
N THR A 205 1.30 8.93 11.70
CA THR A 205 0.51 7.71 11.56
C THR A 205 0.20 7.08 12.90
N GLN A 206 -0.96 6.45 12.96
CA GLN A 206 -1.42 5.74 14.14
C GLN A 206 -2.30 4.56 13.75
N LEU A 207 -2.37 3.55 14.61
CA LEU A 207 -3.38 2.51 14.46
C LEU A 207 -4.78 3.14 14.57
N ALA A 208 -5.66 2.79 13.62
CA ALA A 208 -7.03 3.26 13.68
C ALA A 208 -7.72 2.73 14.94
N LYS A 209 -8.74 3.47 15.41
CA LYS A 209 -9.56 3.04 16.55
C LYS A 209 -10.19 1.67 16.23
N TYR A 210 -10.09 0.73 17.18
CA TYR A 210 -10.59 -0.65 17.02
C TYR A 210 -9.87 -1.50 15.95
N SER A 211 -8.64 -1.13 15.55
CA SER A 211 -7.82 -1.94 14.63
C SER A 211 -7.33 -3.28 15.21
N GLY A 212 -7.57 -3.54 16.51
CA GLY A 212 -7.17 -4.76 17.21
C GLY A 212 -5.98 -4.55 18.14
N ALA A 213 -5.44 -5.64 18.69
CA ALA A 213 -4.29 -5.59 19.58
C ALA A 213 -2.99 -5.22 18.85
N GLY A 214 -2.09 -4.58 19.59
CA GLY A 214 -0.75 -4.17 19.15
C GLY A 214 -0.55 -2.65 19.27
N THR A 215 0.69 -2.21 19.08
CA THR A 215 1.05 -0.80 18.98
C THR A 215 1.80 -0.55 17.68
N TRP A 216 1.68 0.67 17.16
CA TRP A 216 2.42 1.15 16.00
C TRP A 216 3.24 2.36 16.39
N GLU A 217 4.49 2.37 15.97
CA GLU A 217 5.40 3.51 16.12
C GLU A 217 5.94 3.88 14.74
N GLN A 218 5.63 5.09 14.27
CA GLN A 218 6.24 5.63 13.05
C GLN A 218 7.71 5.94 13.32
N THR A 219 8.61 5.42 12.48
CA THR A 219 10.04 5.69 12.59
C THR A 219 10.54 6.68 11.56
N SER A 220 10.00 6.64 10.34
CA SER A 220 10.42 7.52 9.26
C SER A 220 9.32 7.70 8.21
N TYR A 221 9.46 8.73 7.38
CA TYR A 221 8.72 8.83 6.14
C TYR A 221 9.58 9.49 5.04
N LYS A 222 9.26 9.16 3.80
CA LYS A 222 9.75 9.84 2.59
C LYS A 222 8.55 10.21 1.74
N SER A 223 8.59 11.41 1.18
CA SER A 223 7.44 11.96 0.47
C SER A 223 7.89 12.51 -0.89
N SER A 224 7.02 12.41 -1.89
CA SER A 224 7.31 12.84 -3.26
C SER A 224 6.04 13.25 -3.97
N ILE A 225 6.10 14.37 -4.69
CA ILE A 225 5.05 14.80 -5.61
C ILE A 225 5.22 14.02 -6.92
N VAL A 226 4.10 13.49 -7.44
CA VAL A 226 4.04 12.71 -8.68
C VAL A 226 2.86 13.18 -9.54
N ASP A 227 2.75 12.64 -10.76
CA ASP A 227 1.65 12.95 -11.70
C ASP A 227 1.45 14.45 -11.94
N GLY A 228 2.55 15.17 -12.21
CA GLY A 228 2.53 16.60 -12.51
C GLY A 228 1.98 17.48 -11.37
N GLY A 229 2.06 17.03 -10.12
CA GLY A 229 1.54 17.78 -8.97
C GLY A 229 0.16 17.35 -8.51
N LYS A 230 -0.51 16.43 -9.21
CA LYS A 230 -1.88 16.00 -8.88
C LYS A 230 -1.93 14.99 -7.75
N LYS A 231 -0.80 14.33 -7.47
CA LYS A 231 -0.72 13.24 -6.50
C LYS A 231 0.50 13.40 -5.60
N TYR A 232 0.29 13.16 -4.32
CA TYR A 232 1.35 13.05 -3.32
C TYR A 232 1.52 11.59 -2.94
N ARG A 233 2.73 11.07 -3.05
CA ARG A 233 3.09 9.72 -2.61
C ARG A 233 3.92 9.81 -1.34
N ILE A 234 3.48 9.13 -0.28
CA ILE A 234 4.18 9.07 1.00
C ILE A 234 4.51 7.62 1.29
N ARG A 235 5.80 7.33 1.43
CA ARG A 235 6.31 6.05 1.90
C ARG A 235 6.64 6.18 3.39
N ILE A 236 6.04 5.35 4.21
CA ILE A 236 6.10 5.41 5.68
C ILE A 236 6.78 4.14 6.19
N GLU A 237 7.62 4.31 7.21
CA GLU A 237 8.25 3.22 7.94
C GLU A 237 7.86 3.31 9.41
N GLY A 238 7.76 2.15 10.03
CA GLY A 238 7.51 2.06 11.46
C GLY A 238 7.66 0.66 11.99
N ILE A 239 7.39 0.51 13.27
CA ILE A 239 7.51 -0.74 14.02
C ILE A 239 6.13 -1.06 14.59
N PHE A 240 5.64 -2.25 14.25
CA PHE A 240 4.46 -2.82 14.88
C PHE A 240 4.89 -3.79 15.99
N ILE A 241 4.33 -3.63 17.17
CA ILE A 241 4.64 -4.45 18.34
C ILE A 241 3.39 -5.19 18.78
N LEU A 242 3.46 -6.52 18.83
CA LEU A 242 2.41 -7.37 19.36
C LEU A 242 3.03 -8.44 20.27
N ASN A 243 2.52 -8.58 21.49
CA ASN A 243 3.02 -9.56 22.46
C ASN A 243 4.56 -9.49 22.67
N LYS A 244 5.12 -8.27 22.69
CA LYS A 244 6.57 -7.98 22.78
C LYS A 244 7.40 -8.43 21.57
N VAL A 245 6.76 -8.85 20.49
CA VAL A 245 7.41 -9.13 19.20
C VAL A 245 7.28 -7.91 18.31
N SER A 246 8.42 -7.35 17.89
CA SER A 246 8.50 -6.22 16.97
C SER A 246 8.61 -6.70 15.52
N ASN A 247 7.88 -6.03 14.63
CA ASN A 247 7.99 -6.20 13.19
C ASN A 247 8.15 -4.81 12.59
N GLU A 248 9.28 -4.55 11.95
CA GLU A 248 9.41 -3.37 11.10
C GLU A 248 8.40 -3.46 9.96
N LYS A 249 7.94 -2.35 9.40
CA LYS A 249 7.08 -2.35 8.23
C LYS A 249 7.26 -1.07 7.42
N ALA A 250 7.21 -1.25 6.11
CA ALA A 250 7.09 -0.17 5.15
C ALA A 250 5.76 -0.27 4.41
N PHE A 251 5.10 0.86 4.20
CA PHE A 251 3.97 0.95 3.28
C PHE A 251 3.97 2.28 2.54
N THR A 252 3.21 2.36 1.45
CA THR A 252 3.06 3.58 0.65
C THR A 252 1.59 3.93 0.56
N ILE A 253 1.26 5.20 0.76
CA ILE A 253 -0.07 5.75 0.57
C ILE A 253 0.00 6.91 -0.42
N GLU A 254 -1.06 7.07 -1.21
CA GLU A 254 -1.19 8.15 -2.18
C GLU A 254 -2.40 9.01 -1.84
N PHE A 255 -2.21 10.33 -1.92
CA PHE A 255 -3.24 11.35 -1.82
C PHE A 255 -3.34 12.06 -3.16
N ASN A 256 -4.56 12.38 -3.59
CA ASN A 256 -4.82 13.13 -4.80
C ASN A 256 -5.33 14.51 -4.41
N CYS A 257 -5.04 15.49 -5.26
CA CYS A 257 -5.58 16.83 -5.19
C CYS A 257 -6.61 16.97 -6.33
N ASP A 258 -7.78 17.54 -6.05
CA ASP A 258 -8.73 17.92 -7.09
C ASP A 258 -8.32 19.26 -7.75
N GLU A 259 -9.18 19.82 -8.60
CA GLU A 259 -8.91 21.10 -9.25
C GLU A 259 -8.98 22.31 -8.31
N PHE A 260 -9.69 22.18 -7.18
CA PHE A 260 -9.95 23.23 -6.20
C PHE A 260 -9.04 23.17 -4.97
N GLY A 261 -8.17 22.17 -4.88
CA GLY A 261 -7.26 21.97 -3.75
C GLY A 261 -7.77 21.00 -2.70
N GLY A 262 -8.90 20.34 -2.92
CA GLY A 262 -9.44 19.29 -2.06
C GLY A 262 -8.61 18.01 -2.14
N ILE A 263 -8.35 17.37 -1.00
CA ILE A 263 -7.45 16.21 -0.89
C ILE A 263 -8.25 14.92 -0.67
N TYR A 264 -7.94 13.85 -1.41
CA TYR A 264 -8.63 12.54 -1.34
C TYR A 264 -7.77 11.29 -1.62
#